data_AF-A0A355S186-F1
#
_entry.id   AF-A0A355S186-F1
#
_cell.length_a   1.000
_cell.length_b   1.000
_cell.length_c   1.000
_cell.angle_alpha   90.00
_cell.angle_beta   90.00
_cell.angle_gamma   90.00
#
_symmetry.space_group_name_H-M   'P 1'
#
loop_
_entity.id
_entity.type
_entity.pdbx_description
1 polymer ?
#
loop_
_entity_poly.entity_id
_entity_poly.type
_entity_poly.pdbx_seq_one_letter_code
_entity_poly.pdbx_strand_id
1 'polypeptide(L)' 'MSVDQERLPITLIIDGEVIKQNLIIAKISETDLKNVLDKNGVLSYKQVLFAGLDSAGKFFYQKKQNLKDR' A
#
# COMPACT_ATOMS: atom_id res chain seq x y z
N MET A 1 8.26 28.73 -8.74
CA MET A 1 7.57 27.90 -7.74
C MET A 1 6.90 26.77 -8.50
N SER A 2 7.31 25.52 -8.28
CA SER A 2 6.66 24.38 -8.89
C SER A 2 5.44 24.05 -8.04
N VAL A 3 4.24 24.16 -8.61
CA VAL A 3 3.03 23.73 -7.92
C VAL A 3 3.07 22.21 -7.93
N ASP A 4 3.20 21.59 -6.75
CA ASP A 4 3.06 20.14 -6.63
C ASP A 4 1.66 19.76 -7.11
N GLN A 5 1.60 18.99 -8.20
CA GLN A 5 0.32 18.55 -8.72
C GLN A 5 -0.34 17.65 -7.69
N GLU A 6 -1.47 18.09 -7.14
CA GLU A 6 -2.27 17.28 -6.22
C GLU A 6 -2.70 15.99 -6.93
N ARG A 7 -2.15 14.87 -6.49
CA ARG A 7 -2.57 13.54 -6.94
C ARG A 7 -3.56 12.98 -5.93
N LEU A 8 -4.58 12.28 -6.43
CA LEU A 8 -5.44 11.52 -5.55
C LEU A 8 -4.65 10.34 -4.95
N PRO A 9 -4.83 10.03 -3.66
CA PRO A 9 -4.28 8.82 -3.08
C PRO A 9 -4.74 7.58 -3.85
N ILE A 10 -3.83 6.62 -4.01
CA ILE A 10 -4.10 5.38 -4.73
C ILE A 10 -4.06 4.23 -3.73
N THR A 11 -5.18 3.52 -3.60
CA THR A 11 -5.24 2.33 -2.75
C THR A 11 -4.65 1.14 -3.48
N LEU A 12 -3.71 0.42 -2.87
CA LEU A 12 -3.05 -0.74 -3.46
C LEU A 12 -3.52 -2.07 -2.87
N ILE A 13 -3.86 -2.10 -1.58
CA ILE A 13 -4.34 -3.30 -0.88
C ILE A 13 -5.54 -2.94 -0.01
N ILE A 14 -6.59 -3.77 -0.05
CA ILE A 14 -7.72 -3.73 0.89
C ILE A 14 -7.96 -5.15 1.41
N ASP A 15 -8.01 -5.29 2.74
CA ASP A 15 -8.26 -6.54 3.46
C ASP A 15 -7.36 -7.72 3.02
N GLY A 16 -6.16 -7.39 2.54
CA GLY A 16 -5.15 -8.32 2.07
C GLY A 16 -5.32 -8.81 0.64
N GLU A 17 -6.20 -8.18 -0.13
CA GLU A 17 -6.32 -8.32 -1.58
C GLU A 17 -5.63 -7.16 -2.30
N VAL A 18 -4.82 -7.48 -3.30
CA VAL A 18 -4.11 -6.49 -4.12
C VAL A 18 -5.01 -6.00 -5.26
N ILE A 19 -5.16 -4.68 -5.36
CA ILE A 19 -5.93 -4.05 -6.44
C ILE A 19 -5.02 -3.86 -7.66
N LYS A 20 -4.93 -4.89 -8.50
CA LYS A 20 -4.02 -4.91 -9.67
C LYS A 20 -4.16 -3.70 -10.59
N GLN A 21 -5.38 -3.22 -10.83
CA GLN A 21 -5.62 -2.04 -11.65
C GLN A 21 -4.92 -0.80 -11.07
N ASN A 22 -4.90 -0.66 -9.75
CA ASN A 22 -4.30 0.48 -9.07
C ASN A 22 -2.77 0.41 -9.07
N LEU A 23 -2.18 -0.79 -9.14
CA LEU A 23 -0.74 -0.94 -9.38
C LEU A 23 -0.32 -0.37 -10.73
N ILE A 24 -1.12 -0.58 -11.78
CA ILE A 24 -0.88 -0.03 -13.11
C ILE A 24 -0.97 1.51 -13.06
N ILE A 25 -2.01 2.05 -12.43
CA ILE A 25 -2.18 3.51 -12.27
C ILE A 25 -1.04 4.12 -11.47
N ALA A 26 -0.61 3.47 -10.38
CA ALA A 26 0.50 3.88 -9.53
C ALA A 26 1.88 3.66 -10.17
N LYS A 27 1.96 2.94 -11.31
CA LYS A 27 3.21 2.53 -11.95
C LYS A 27 4.14 1.75 -11.00
N ILE A 28 3.55 0.89 -10.17
CA ILE A 28 4.26 0.03 -9.21
C ILE A 28 4.07 -1.42 -9.66
N SER A 29 5.14 -2.23 -9.64
CA SER A 29 5.00 -3.67 -9.87
C SER A 29 4.55 -4.40 -8.60
N GLU A 30 3.89 -5.55 -8.75
CA GLU A 30 3.53 -6.39 -7.61
C GLU A 30 4.78 -6.83 -6.81
N THR A 31 5.91 -7.03 -7.49
CA THR A 31 7.20 -7.34 -6.87
C THR A 31 7.71 -6.20 -5.99
N ASP A 32 7.60 -4.94 -6.44
CA ASP A 32 8.00 -3.77 -5.65
C ASP A 32 7.13 -3.61 -4.41
N LEU A 33 5.81 -3.79 -4.56
CA LEU A 33 4.87 -3.78 -3.44
C LEU A 33 5.23 -4.86 -2.41
N LYS A 34 5.49 -6.09 -2.86
CA LYS A 34 5.93 -7.19 -2.01
C LYS A 34 7.22 -6.84 -1.27
N ASN A 35 8.24 -6.36 -1.99
CA ASN A 35 9.54 -6.02 -1.42
C ASN A 35 9.45 -4.94 -0.32
N VAL A 36 8.61 -3.93 -0.51
CA VAL A 36 8.41 -2.87 0.49
C VAL A 36 7.72 -3.43 1.73
N LEU A 37 6.72 -4.29 1.58
CA LEU A 37 6.04 -4.94 2.70
C LEU A 37 6.97 -5.91 3.44
N ASP A 38 7.73 -6.72 2.73
CA ASP A 38 8.68 -7.68 3.30
C ASP A 38 9.75 -6.96 4.15
N LYS A 39 10.29 -5.83 3.67
CA LYS A 39 11.23 -4.96 4.42
C LYS A 39 10.64 -4.42 5.74
N ASN A 40 9.31 -4.38 5.83
CA ASN A 40 8.57 -3.92 7.01
C ASN A 40 8.03 -5.09 7.88
N GLY A 41 8.51 -6.30 7.63
CA GLY A 41 8.09 -7.50 8.34
C GLY A 41 6.63 -7.90 8.07
N VAL A 42 6.11 -7.56 6.89
CA VAL A 42 4.81 -8.02 6.37
C VAL A 42 5.09 -9.05 5.27
N LEU A 43 5.08 -10.34 5.62
CA LEU A 43 5.45 -11.43 4.71
C LEU A 43 4.30 -11.91 3.80
N SER A 44 3.09 -11.38 4.00
CA SER A 44 1.91 -11.75 3.24
C SER A 44 0.94 -10.60 3.19
N TYR A 45 0.34 -10.36 2.02
CA TYR A 45 -0.73 -9.38 1.85
C TYR A 45 -1.90 -9.62 2.81
N LYS A 46 -2.18 -10.88 3.19
CA LYS A 46 -3.26 -11.20 4.15
C LYS A 46 -3.08 -10.57 5.53
N GLN A 47 -1.88 -10.12 5.88
CA GLN A 47 -1.60 -9.40 7.13
C GLN A 47 -1.93 -7.90 7.04
N VAL A 48 -2.24 -7.38 5.85
CA VAL A 48 -2.49 -5.96 5.58
C VAL A 48 -3.98 -5.70 5.56
N LEU A 49 -4.44 -4.72 6.33
CA LEU A 49 -5.81 -4.21 6.25
C LEU A 49 -5.95 -3.20 5.12
N PHE A 50 -4.97 -2.29 5.01
CA PHE A 50 -4.95 -1.23 4.01
C PHE A 50 -3.51 -0.91 3.61
N ALA A 51 -3.25 -0.66 2.33
CA ALA A 51 -2.00 -0.03 1.86
C ALA A 51 -2.26 0.87 0.65
N GLY A 52 -1.49 1.94 0.50
CA GLY A 52 -1.67 2.90 -0.57
C GLY A 52 -0.50 3.87 -0.74
N LEU A 53 -0.62 4.71 -1.77
CA LEU A 53 0.18 5.92 -1.95
C LEU A 53 -0.65 7.13 -1.56
N ASP A 54 -0.07 8.08 -0.83
CA ASP A 54 -0.72 9.36 -0.57
C ASP A 54 -0.59 10.32 -1.78
N SER A 55 -1.10 11.54 -1.63
CA SER A 55 -1.03 12.56 -2.69
C SER A 55 0.38 12.99 -3.06
N ALA A 56 1.37 12.75 -2.20
CA ALA A 56 2.79 12.98 -2.46
C ALA A 56 3.49 11.75 -3.07
N GLY A 57 2.77 10.64 -3.28
CA GLY A 57 3.33 9.39 -3.78
C GLY A 57 4.08 8.59 -2.71
N LYS A 58 3.92 8.92 -1.42
CA LYS A 58 4.55 8.20 -0.32
C LYS A 58 3.72 6.95 0.02
N PHE A 59 4.40 5.82 0.11
CA PHE A 59 3.79 4.55 0.51
C PHE A 59 3.44 4.54 2.00
N PHE A 60 2.24 4.07 2.32
CA PHE A 60 1.77 3.82 3.67
C PHE A 60 0.95 2.54 3.74
N TYR A 61 0.92 1.90 4.91
CA TYR A 61 0.16 0.68 5.14
C TYR A 61 -0.26 0.53 6.60
N GLN A 62 -1.25 -0.32 6.82
CA GLN A 62 -1.77 -0.72 8.12
C GLN A 62 -1.90 -2.24 8.17
N LYS A 63 -1.31 -2.88 9.19
CA LYS A 63 -1.52 -4.31 9.47
C LYS A 63 -2.92 -4.55 10.05
N LYS A 64 -3.50 -5.72 9.80
CA LYS A 64 -4.69 -6.18 10.51
C LYS A 64 -4.36 -6.29 12.01
N GLN A 65 -5.24 -5.77 12.86
CA GLN A 65 -5.11 -5.99 14.30
C GLN A 65 -5.62 -7.39 14.65
N ASN A 66 -4.81 -8.19 15.33
CA ASN A 66 -5.31 -9.37 16.00
C ASN A 66 -5.99 -8.92 17.29
N LEU A 67 -7.30 -9.13 17.40
CA LEU A 67 -8.09 -8.83 18.60
C LEU A 67 -7.66 -9.63 19.85
N LYS A 68 -6.69 -10.55 19.72
CA LYS A 68 -6.16 -11.37 20.81
C LYS A 68 -5.02 -10.72 21.60
N ASP A 69 -4.48 -9.59 21.13
CA ASP A 69 -3.34 -8.89 21.77
C ASP A 69 -3.80 -7.65 22.60
N ARG A 70 -5.06 -7.63 23.05
CA ARG A 70 -5.63 -6.60 23.94
C ARG A 70 -6.09 -7.18 25.27
#